data_AF-A0A960L3I3-F1
#
_entry.id   AF-A0A960L3I3-F1
#
_cell.length_a   1.000
_cell.length_b   1.000
_cell.length_c   1.000
_cell.angle_alpha   90.00
_cell.angle_beta   90.00
_cell.angle_gamma   90.00
#
_symmetry.space_group_name_H-M   'P 1'
#
loop_
_entity.id
_entity.type
_entity.pdbx_description
1 polymer ?
#
loop_
_entity_poly.entity_id
_entity_poly.type
_entity_poly.pdbx_seq_one_letter_code
_entity_poly.pdbx_strand_id
1 'polypeptide(L)'
;MRPHALAVLFALTFCSLPALALEPPCCSLGDVNGDGSVSLTDVGKILGYCNNSQALTAEEAFNADVDGDGTPCTPAPGGGWFDAMLIGSYVGSSISTFPRCGDLNWNGDLEFNNESAGYDYEDLVLLRRHILNIEFITDPLTLSNADASDGVTVTTYDIVLFQKLYFGIEDGVPSCEF
;
A
#
# COMPACT_ATOMS: atom_id res chain seq x y z
N MET A 1 -5.44 47.61 22.74
CA MET A 1 -5.07 46.28 23.29
C MET A 1 -5.79 45.22 22.48
N ARG A 2 -5.00 44.29 21.88
CA ARG A 2 -5.37 42.97 21.29
C ARG A 2 -6.18 42.97 19.97
N PRO A 3 -5.95 41.99 19.06
CA PRO A 3 -4.89 42.10 18.04
C PRO A 3 -5.35 41.80 16.60
N HIS A 4 -4.43 41.99 15.68
CA HIS A 4 -4.53 41.78 14.23
C HIS A 4 -4.73 40.30 13.87
N ALA A 5 -5.68 40.04 12.97
CA ALA A 5 -5.84 38.76 12.30
C ALA A 5 -4.72 38.62 11.25
N LEU A 6 -3.76 37.76 11.55
CA LEU A 6 -2.76 37.30 10.59
C LEU A 6 -3.43 36.21 9.75
N ALA A 7 -3.80 36.54 8.51
CA ALA A 7 -4.24 35.54 7.55
C ALA A 7 -3.04 34.66 7.21
N VAL A 8 -3.03 33.44 7.75
CA VAL A 8 -2.09 32.39 7.34
C VAL A 8 -2.50 31.99 5.93
N LEU A 9 -1.79 32.54 4.95
CA LEU A 9 -1.88 32.13 3.56
C LEU A 9 -1.28 30.72 3.48
N PHE A 10 -2.15 29.72 3.55
CA PHE A 10 -1.77 28.33 3.30
C PHE A 10 -1.43 28.24 1.81
N ALA A 11 -0.14 28.31 1.49
CA ALA A 11 0.34 28.00 0.15
C ALA A 11 0.11 26.50 -0.04
N LEU A 12 -0.99 26.15 -0.72
CA LEU A 12 -1.10 24.86 -1.39
C LEU A 12 -0.03 24.85 -2.47
N THR A 13 1.15 24.35 -2.11
CA THR A 13 2.18 23.99 -3.07
C THR A 13 1.62 22.81 -3.86
N PHE A 14 0.93 23.09 -4.96
CA PHE A 14 0.66 22.07 -5.96
C PHE A 14 2.03 21.68 -6.53
N CYS A 15 2.49 20.47 -6.20
CA CYS A 15 3.59 19.85 -6.90
C CYS A 15 3.23 19.85 -8.39
N SER A 16 4.13 20.41 -9.20
CA SER A 16 3.99 20.46 -10.65
C SER A 16 3.96 19.02 -11.18
N LEU A 17 2.78 18.46 -11.39
CA LEU A 17 2.56 17.15 -12.04
C LEU A 17 3.41 17.06 -13.32
N PRO A 18 4.49 16.24 -13.34
CA PRO A 18 5.02 15.80 -14.60
C PRO A 18 4.00 14.84 -15.24
N ALA A 19 4.02 14.77 -16.56
CA ALA A 19 3.08 13.99 -17.33
C ALA A 19 3.06 12.51 -16.87
N LEU A 20 1.88 12.02 -16.52
CA LEU A 20 1.52 10.59 -16.52
C LEU A 20 2.29 9.68 -15.54
N ALA A 21 2.63 10.17 -14.35
CA ALA A 21 3.07 9.33 -13.23
C ALA A 21 1.83 8.88 -12.43
N LEU A 22 1.60 7.56 -12.33
CA LEU A 22 0.56 7.01 -11.47
C LEU A 22 1.19 6.69 -10.12
N GLU A 23 0.82 7.42 -9.08
CA GLU A 23 1.34 7.19 -7.73
C GLU A 23 0.87 5.82 -7.21
N PRO A 24 1.63 5.13 -6.34
CA PRO A 24 1.18 3.90 -5.72
C PRO A 24 -0.14 4.08 -4.93
N PRO A 25 -1.05 3.09 -4.94
CA PRO A 25 -2.31 3.18 -4.22
C PRO A 25 -2.14 3.02 -2.69
N CYS A 26 -1.05 2.39 -2.25
CA CYS A 26 -0.70 2.24 -0.84
C CYS A 26 0.82 2.08 -0.69
N CYS A 27 1.46 3.03 -0.01
CA CYS A 27 2.90 3.07 0.24
C CYS A 27 3.72 2.91 -1.07
N SER A 28 4.57 1.89 -1.19
CA SER A 28 5.40 1.61 -2.37
C SER A 28 4.90 0.42 -3.20
N LEU A 29 3.73 -0.15 -2.88
CA LEU A 29 3.24 -1.35 -3.58
C LEU A 29 2.96 -1.03 -5.05
N GLY A 30 3.45 -1.90 -5.93
CA GLY A 30 3.42 -1.73 -7.38
C GLY A 30 4.57 -0.90 -7.96
N ASP A 31 5.30 -0.12 -7.16
CA ASP A 31 6.52 0.59 -7.57
C ASP A 31 7.75 -0.33 -7.38
N VAL A 32 7.94 -1.21 -8.35
CA VAL A 32 8.95 -2.28 -8.29
C VAL A 32 10.35 -1.73 -8.60
N ASN A 33 10.45 -0.57 -9.24
CA ASN A 33 11.73 0.05 -9.53
C ASN A 33 12.14 1.16 -8.54
N GLY A 34 11.26 1.54 -7.63
CA GLY A 34 11.49 2.56 -6.61
C GLY A 34 11.60 3.97 -7.19
N ASP A 35 10.96 4.24 -8.34
CA ASP A 35 11.00 5.55 -9.00
C ASP A 35 9.87 6.50 -8.57
N GLY A 36 9.02 6.05 -7.64
CA GLY A 36 7.89 6.79 -7.10
C GLY A 36 6.64 6.70 -7.98
N SER A 37 6.59 5.80 -8.96
CA SER A 37 5.44 5.66 -9.87
C SER A 37 5.20 4.21 -10.27
N VAL A 38 3.92 3.83 -10.30
CA VAL A 38 3.50 2.53 -10.81
C VAL A 38 3.30 2.60 -12.32
N SER A 39 4.05 1.80 -13.06
CA SER A 39 4.10 1.87 -14.52
C SER A 39 4.28 0.49 -15.18
N LEU A 40 4.27 0.47 -16.52
CA LEU A 40 4.62 -0.74 -17.26
C LEU A 40 6.10 -1.13 -17.12
N THR A 41 6.95 -0.23 -16.63
CA THR A 41 8.35 -0.54 -16.31
C THR A 41 8.43 -1.56 -15.17
N ASP A 42 7.56 -1.40 -14.17
CA ASP A 42 7.45 -2.28 -13.01
C ASP A 42 6.98 -3.68 -13.42
N VAL A 43 5.95 -3.73 -14.28
CA VAL A 43 5.50 -4.97 -14.93
C VAL A 43 6.67 -5.69 -15.61
N GLY A 44 7.43 -4.96 -16.45
CA GLY A 44 8.58 -5.52 -17.16
C GLY A 44 9.64 -6.11 -16.24
N LYS A 45 9.86 -5.49 -15.07
CA LYS A 45 10.83 -5.93 -14.06
C LYS A 45 10.38 -7.23 -13.37
N ILE A 46 9.10 -7.36 -13.01
CA ILE A 46 8.53 -8.62 -12.49
C ILE A 46 8.66 -9.73 -13.54
N LEU A 47 8.28 -9.46 -14.79
CA LEU A 47 8.43 -10.44 -15.88
C LEU A 47 9.89 -10.88 -16.03
N GLY A 48 10.83 -9.94 -15.91
CA GLY A 48 12.26 -10.21 -15.96
C GLY A 48 12.72 -11.15 -14.84
N TYR A 49 12.23 -10.91 -13.62
CA TYR A 49 12.50 -11.73 -12.44
C TYR A 49 11.94 -13.14 -12.56
N CYS A 50 10.64 -13.27 -12.85
CA CYS A 50 10.00 -14.58 -12.92
C CYS A 50 10.49 -15.44 -14.11
N ASN A 51 11.08 -14.81 -15.13
CA ASN A 51 11.77 -15.49 -16.22
C ASN A 51 13.27 -15.73 -15.97
N ASN A 52 13.79 -15.45 -14.76
CA ASN A 52 15.19 -15.60 -14.36
C ASN A 52 16.20 -14.77 -15.18
N SER A 53 15.74 -13.65 -15.76
CA SER A 53 16.57 -12.74 -16.57
C SER A 53 17.04 -11.50 -15.81
N GLN A 54 16.41 -11.22 -14.67
CA GLN A 54 16.73 -10.13 -13.77
C GLN A 54 16.56 -10.62 -12.32
N ALA A 55 17.29 -10.04 -11.38
CA ALA A 55 17.07 -10.28 -9.95
C ALA A 55 16.31 -9.08 -9.35
N LEU A 56 15.47 -9.35 -8.36
CA LEU A 56 14.89 -8.32 -7.51
C LEU A 56 15.68 -8.20 -6.20
N THR A 57 15.77 -6.98 -5.68
CA THR A 57 16.13 -6.78 -4.27
C THR A 57 14.97 -7.21 -3.37
N ALA A 58 15.20 -7.28 -2.06
CA ALA A 58 14.13 -7.61 -1.11
C ALA A 58 12.98 -6.59 -1.14
N GLU A 59 13.29 -5.29 -1.28
CA GLU A 59 12.31 -4.21 -1.39
C GLU A 59 11.55 -4.27 -2.70
N GLU A 60 12.23 -4.55 -3.81
CA GLU A 60 11.58 -4.70 -5.11
C GLU A 60 10.67 -5.93 -5.16
N ALA A 61 11.11 -7.05 -4.56
CA ALA A 61 10.29 -8.25 -4.43
C ALA A 61 9.07 -8.00 -3.53
N PHE A 62 9.22 -7.19 -2.49
CA PHE A 62 8.12 -6.76 -1.66
C PHE A 62 7.11 -5.91 -2.45
N ASN A 63 7.58 -4.86 -3.12
CA ASN A 63 6.72 -3.95 -3.89
C ASN A 63 6.02 -4.69 -5.06
N ALA A 64 6.64 -5.74 -5.57
CA ALA A 64 6.11 -6.57 -6.64
C ALA A 64 5.04 -7.57 -6.21
N ASP A 65 5.02 -7.98 -4.94
CA ASP A 65 4.03 -8.90 -4.37
C ASP A 65 2.82 -8.06 -3.94
N VAL A 66 1.94 -7.77 -4.90
CA VAL A 66 0.80 -6.86 -4.73
C VAL A 66 -0.47 -7.57 -4.32
N ASP A 67 -0.51 -8.89 -4.39
CA ASP A 67 -1.57 -9.70 -3.80
C ASP A 67 -1.22 -10.26 -2.41
N GLY A 68 0.05 -10.22 -1.99
CA GLY A 68 0.44 -10.59 -0.63
C GLY A 68 0.55 -12.10 -0.41
N ASP A 69 0.60 -12.91 -1.47
CA ASP A 69 0.80 -14.35 -1.35
C ASP A 69 2.24 -14.75 -0.99
N GLY A 70 3.13 -13.75 -0.86
CA GLY A 70 4.51 -13.89 -0.45
C GLY A 70 5.47 -14.11 -1.62
N THR A 71 5.01 -14.04 -2.87
CA THR A 71 5.86 -14.23 -4.04
C THR A 71 5.37 -13.47 -5.29
N PRO A 72 6.20 -12.61 -5.92
CA PRO A 72 5.86 -11.89 -7.17
C PRO A 72 5.56 -12.75 -8.42
N CYS A 73 5.73 -14.07 -8.30
CA CYS A 73 5.76 -15.02 -9.41
C CYS A 73 4.69 -16.10 -9.27
N THR A 74 3.47 -15.69 -8.97
CA THR A 74 2.34 -16.62 -8.95
C THR A 74 1.71 -16.76 -10.34
N PRO A 75 1.56 -17.98 -10.89
CA PRO A 75 0.98 -18.16 -12.22
C PRO A 75 -0.47 -17.71 -12.30
N ALA A 76 -0.79 -16.81 -13.24
CA ALA A 76 -2.16 -16.35 -13.46
C ALA A 76 -2.98 -17.36 -14.29
N PRO A 77 -4.32 -17.46 -14.06
CA PRO A 77 -5.21 -18.19 -14.97
C PRO A 77 -5.17 -17.58 -16.39
N GLY A 78 -4.68 -18.35 -17.37
CA GLY A 78 -4.51 -17.87 -18.75
C GLY A 78 -3.05 -17.55 -19.14
N GLY A 79 -2.10 -17.72 -18.21
CA GLY A 79 -0.67 -17.51 -18.44
C GLY A 79 -0.18 -16.14 -17.97
N GLY A 80 1.14 -16.02 -17.77
CA GLY A 80 1.75 -14.84 -17.16
C GLY A 80 1.85 -14.96 -15.63
N TRP A 81 2.15 -13.83 -14.98
CA TRP A 81 2.36 -13.72 -13.54
C TRP A 81 1.28 -12.81 -12.96
N PHE A 82 0.65 -13.23 -11.86
CA PHE A 82 -0.57 -12.65 -11.33
C PHE A 82 -0.36 -11.22 -10.82
N ASP A 83 0.72 -10.97 -10.08
CA ASP A 83 1.11 -9.62 -9.66
C ASP A 83 1.36 -8.67 -10.82
N ALA A 84 2.10 -9.13 -11.83
CA ALA A 84 2.36 -8.35 -13.04
C ALA A 84 1.05 -7.96 -13.77
N MET A 85 0.03 -8.84 -13.71
CA MET A 85 -1.29 -8.58 -14.26
C MET A 85 -2.09 -7.59 -13.40
N LEU A 86 -1.98 -7.65 -12.07
CA LEU A 86 -2.60 -6.69 -11.16
C LEU A 86 -2.02 -5.29 -11.36
N ILE A 87 -0.70 -5.15 -11.40
CA ILE A 87 -0.02 -3.88 -11.72
C ILE A 87 -0.46 -3.37 -13.09
N GLY A 88 -0.48 -4.23 -14.12
CA GLY A 88 -0.98 -3.85 -15.44
C GLY A 88 -2.44 -3.39 -15.43
N SER A 89 -3.29 -4.01 -14.60
CA SER A 89 -4.69 -3.63 -14.42
C SER A 89 -4.83 -2.28 -13.72
N TYR A 90 -3.95 -1.98 -12.76
CA TYR A 90 -3.89 -0.69 -12.07
C TYR A 90 -3.45 0.43 -13.02
N VAL A 91 -2.37 0.22 -13.77
CA VAL A 91 -1.92 1.15 -14.82
C VAL A 91 -3.00 1.35 -15.89
N GLY A 92 -3.77 0.30 -16.20
CA GLY A 92 -4.93 0.35 -17.09
C GLY A 92 -6.22 0.89 -16.46
N SER A 93 -6.17 1.36 -15.21
CA SER A 93 -7.31 1.88 -14.43
C SER A 93 -8.49 0.91 -14.30
N SER A 94 -8.26 -0.40 -14.45
CA SER A 94 -9.27 -1.44 -14.25
C SER A 94 -9.45 -1.80 -12.78
N ILE A 95 -8.43 -1.55 -11.97
CA ILE A 95 -8.47 -1.54 -10.50
C ILE A 95 -7.89 -0.21 -10.02
N SER A 96 -8.32 0.26 -8.85
CA SER A 96 -7.83 1.50 -8.22
C SER A 96 -6.98 1.25 -6.97
N THR A 97 -6.84 -0.01 -6.55
CA THR A 97 -6.03 -0.43 -5.40
C THR A 97 -5.55 -1.87 -5.61
N PHE A 98 -4.53 -2.29 -4.85
CA PHE A 98 -4.02 -3.66 -4.86
C PHE A 98 -4.63 -4.50 -3.73
N PRO A 99 -4.79 -5.83 -3.89
CA PRO A 99 -5.32 -6.69 -2.82
C PRO A 99 -4.52 -6.61 -1.52
N ARG A 100 -3.19 -6.45 -1.60
CA ARG A 100 -2.32 -6.29 -0.44
C ARG A 100 -2.43 -4.93 0.26
N CYS A 101 -3.05 -3.93 -0.36
CA CYS A 101 -3.37 -2.67 0.33
C CYS A 101 -4.38 -2.97 1.43
N GLY A 102 -3.93 -3.35 2.62
CA GLY A 102 -4.81 -4.03 3.54
C GLY A 102 -4.17 -4.92 4.59
N ASP A 103 -3.37 -5.85 4.13
CA ASP A 103 -2.93 -6.95 4.98
C ASP A 103 -1.76 -6.49 5.87
N LEU A 104 -2.02 -6.38 7.18
CA LEU A 104 -1.05 -5.93 8.19
C LEU A 104 -0.35 -7.09 8.89
N ASN A 105 -0.84 -8.31 8.76
CA ASN A 105 -0.28 -9.47 9.43
C ASN A 105 0.52 -10.39 8.49
N TRP A 106 0.48 -10.12 7.17
CA TRP A 106 1.22 -10.82 6.10
C TRP A 106 1.11 -12.34 6.20
N ASN A 107 -0.02 -12.84 6.68
CA ASN A 107 -0.19 -14.28 6.80
C ASN A 107 -0.55 -14.93 5.44
N GLY A 108 -0.74 -14.11 4.39
CA GLY A 108 -1.00 -14.55 3.02
C GLY A 108 -2.44 -14.99 2.79
N ASP A 109 -3.33 -14.73 3.75
CA ASP A 109 -4.77 -14.74 3.53
C ASP A 109 -5.17 -13.50 2.73
N LEU A 110 -5.14 -13.66 1.40
CA LEU A 110 -6.07 -12.94 0.56
C LEU A 110 -7.50 -13.25 1.05
N GLU A 111 -8.08 -12.38 1.87
CA GLU A 111 -9.45 -12.44 2.40
C GLU A 111 -10.47 -12.21 1.26
N PHE A 112 -10.48 -13.14 0.30
CA PHE A 112 -11.42 -13.22 -0.80
C PHE A 112 -12.80 -13.55 -0.25
N ASN A 113 -13.65 -12.53 -0.10
CA ASN A 113 -15.05 -12.56 -0.56
C ASN A 113 -15.89 -11.30 -0.28
N ASN A 114 -15.35 -10.14 0.10
CA ASN A 114 -16.15 -8.90 0.14
C ASN A 114 -15.33 -7.61 0.22
N GLU A 115 -14.01 -7.69 0.30
CA GLU A 115 -13.26 -6.69 1.07
C GLU A 115 -12.17 -6.12 0.18
N SER A 116 -12.47 -5.02 -0.50
CA SER A 116 -11.50 -4.28 -1.33
C SER A 116 -10.37 -3.60 -0.52
N ALA A 117 -10.05 -4.13 0.66
CA ALA A 117 -9.13 -3.51 1.59
C ALA A 117 -8.34 -4.50 2.46
N GLY A 118 -8.46 -5.83 2.33
CA GLY A 118 -7.55 -6.79 3.00
C GLY A 118 -7.33 -6.65 4.52
N TYR A 119 -8.21 -5.97 5.27
CA TYR A 119 -8.09 -5.72 6.71
C TYR A 119 -9.01 -6.65 7.51
N ASP A 120 -8.47 -7.45 8.43
CA ASP A 120 -9.26 -8.40 9.24
C ASP A 120 -9.26 -8.07 10.75
N TYR A 121 -9.88 -8.93 11.58
CA TYR A 121 -9.88 -8.73 13.03
C TYR A 121 -8.50 -8.94 13.65
N GLU A 122 -7.67 -9.84 13.10
CA GLU A 122 -6.32 -10.10 13.59
C GLU A 122 -5.39 -8.91 13.34
N ASP A 123 -5.52 -8.19 12.22
CA ASP A 123 -4.81 -6.94 11.94
C ASP A 123 -5.11 -5.86 13.00
N LEU A 124 -6.40 -5.72 13.36
CA LEU A 124 -6.81 -4.80 14.42
C LEU A 124 -6.30 -5.24 15.80
N VAL A 125 -6.14 -6.54 16.04
CA VAL A 125 -5.54 -7.07 17.27
C VAL A 125 -4.05 -6.76 17.32
N LEU A 126 -3.30 -6.93 16.22
CA LEU A 126 -1.88 -6.58 16.15
C LEU A 126 -1.65 -5.09 16.41
N LEU A 127 -2.44 -4.21 15.79
CA LEU A 127 -2.36 -2.76 16.07
C LEU A 127 -2.64 -2.43 17.52
N ARG A 128 -3.69 -3.02 18.10
CA ARG A 128 -4.01 -2.84 19.52
C ARG A 128 -2.86 -3.31 20.41
N ARG A 129 -2.24 -4.45 20.10
CA ARG A 129 -1.11 -4.99 20.87
C ARG A 129 0.15 -4.11 20.74
N HIS A 130 0.38 -3.52 19.56
CA HIS A 130 1.46 -2.53 19.35
C HIS A 130 1.24 -1.27 20.18
N ILE A 131 0.07 -0.65 20.07
CA ILE A 131 -0.26 0.59 20.81
C ILE A 131 -0.23 0.37 22.32
N LEU A 132 -0.63 -0.82 22.79
CA LEU A 132 -0.61 -1.19 24.21
C LEU A 132 0.75 -1.68 24.70
N ASN A 133 1.79 -1.70 23.83
CA ASN A 133 3.14 -2.13 24.19
C ASN A 133 3.19 -3.59 24.69
N ILE A 134 2.33 -4.45 24.14
CA ILE A 134 2.22 -5.89 24.45
C ILE A 134 3.01 -6.71 23.42
N GLU A 135 2.90 -6.35 22.15
CA GLU A 135 3.63 -6.94 21.03
C GLU A 135 3.90 -5.85 20.01
N PHE A 136 5.16 -5.66 19.64
CA PHE A 136 5.54 -4.61 18.72
C PHE A 136 5.53 -5.13 17.28
N ILE A 137 4.84 -4.40 16.41
CA ILE A 137 5.19 -4.36 14.99
C ILE A 137 6.63 -3.84 14.88
N THR A 138 7.54 -4.70 14.46
CA THR A 138 8.98 -4.39 14.32
C THR A 138 9.43 -4.21 12.89
N ASP A 139 8.67 -4.75 11.95
CA ASP A 139 8.96 -4.59 10.54
C ASP A 139 8.60 -3.14 10.13
N PRO A 140 9.53 -2.35 9.56
CA PRO A 140 9.29 -0.96 9.20
C PRO A 140 8.14 -0.77 8.21
N LEU A 141 7.88 -1.76 7.36
CA LEU A 141 6.89 -1.69 6.30
C LEU A 141 5.52 -2.14 6.79
N THR A 142 5.46 -3.14 7.67
CA THR A 142 4.26 -3.41 8.46
C THR A 142 3.90 -2.21 9.33
N LEU A 143 4.90 -1.52 9.90
CA LEU A 143 4.68 -0.31 10.70
C LEU A 143 4.16 0.85 9.84
N SER A 144 4.70 1.01 8.63
CA SER A 144 4.22 1.94 7.61
C SER A 144 2.77 1.65 7.22
N ASN A 145 2.46 0.40 6.88
CA ASN A 145 1.11 0.00 6.51
C ASN A 145 0.13 0.19 7.67
N ALA A 146 0.59 0.03 8.91
CA ALA A 146 -0.22 0.24 10.11
C ALA A 146 -0.45 1.73 10.45
N ASP A 147 0.28 2.66 9.85
CA ASP A 147 0.09 4.11 10.00
C ASP A 147 -0.83 4.64 8.89
N ALA A 148 -2.08 4.18 8.91
CA ALA A 148 -3.12 4.60 7.96
C ALA A 148 -3.37 6.12 7.97
N SER A 149 -3.02 6.81 9.05
CA SER A 149 -3.24 8.24 9.18
C SER A 149 -2.15 9.11 8.58
N ASP A 150 -1.07 8.50 8.08
CA ASP A 150 0.14 9.21 7.65
C ASP A 150 0.74 10.06 8.79
N GLY A 151 0.73 9.47 9.99
CA GLY A 151 1.24 10.06 11.21
C GLY A 151 2.75 9.89 11.37
N VAL A 152 3.24 10.34 12.52
CA VAL A 152 4.64 10.06 12.95
C VAL A 152 4.73 8.72 13.70
N THR A 153 3.59 8.18 14.13
CA THR A 153 3.48 6.99 14.96
C THR A 153 2.12 6.34 14.77
N VAL A 154 2.07 5.02 14.80
CA VAL A 154 0.82 4.26 14.89
C VAL A 154 0.10 4.55 16.20
N THR A 155 -1.14 5.01 16.12
CA THR A 155 -2.00 5.42 17.23
C THR A 155 -3.38 4.77 17.18
N THR A 156 -4.21 5.06 18.18
CA THR A 156 -5.62 4.64 18.14
C THR A 156 -6.42 5.30 17.01
N TYR A 157 -5.91 6.35 16.37
CA TYR A 157 -6.55 6.96 15.21
C TYR A 157 -6.45 6.05 13.98
N ASP A 158 -5.31 5.38 13.79
CA ASP A 158 -5.11 4.40 12.72
C ASP A 158 -6.07 3.21 12.85
N ILE A 159 -6.30 2.74 14.08
CA ILE A 159 -7.36 1.75 14.36
C ILE A 159 -8.73 2.23 13.88
N VAL A 160 -9.08 3.50 14.10
CA VAL A 160 -10.38 4.04 13.66
C VAL A 160 -10.45 4.11 12.14
N LEU A 161 -9.35 4.40 11.44
CA LEU A 161 -9.30 4.39 9.98
C LEU A 161 -9.50 2.97 9.43
N PHE A 162 -8.82 1.96 9.97
CA PHE A 162 -9.05 0.57 9.60
C PHE A 162 -10.47 0.09 9.89
N GLN A 163 -11.05 0.50 11.03
CA GLN A 163 -12.45 0.19 11.34
C GLN A 163 -13.42 0.80 10.33
N LYS A 164 -13.17 2.02 9.85
CA LYS A 164 -13.99 2.64 8.82
C LYS A 164 -13.92 1.86 7.51
N LEU A 165 -12.74 1.36 7.14
CA LEU A 165 -12.55 0.55 5.93
C LEU A 165 -13.27 -0.80 6.05
N TYR A 166 -13.12 -1.47 7.19
CA TYR A 166 -13.83 -2.72 7.50
C TYR A 166 -15.36 -2.57 7.39
N PHE A 167 -15.91 -1.43 7.83
CA PHE A 167 -17.34 -1.15 7.72
C PHE A 167 -17.78 -0.56 6.36
N GLY A 168 -16.86 -0.39 5.40
CA GLY A 168 -17.15 0.21 4.09
C GLY A 168 -17.62 1.67 4.19
N ILE A 169 -17.12 2.40 5.19
CA ILE A 169 -17.43 3.82 5.41
C ILE A 169 -16.50 4.71 4.59
N GLU A 170 -15.29 4.24 4.30
CA GLU A 170 -14.29 4.88 3.43
C GLU A 170 -13.82 3.86 2.38
N ASP A 171 -13.37 4.32 1.22
CA ASP A 171 -12.94 3.46 0.10
C ASP A 171 -11.42 3.19 0.09
N GLY A 172 -10.66 3.74 1.05
CA GLY A 172 -9.21 3.54 1.16
C GLY A 172 -8.56 4.30 2.33
N VAL A 173 -7.34 3.91 2.70
CA VAL A 173 -6.48 4.71 3.60
C VAL A 173 -5.86 5.89 2.82
N PRO A 174 -5.65 7.05 3.47
CA PRO A 174 -4.70 8.06 2.98
C PRO A 174 -3.36 7.42 2.61
N SER A 175 -2.80 7.81 1.47
CA SER A 175 -1.50 7.34 0.98
C SER A 175 -0.40 7.52 2.02
N CYS A 176 0.43 6.50 2.25
CA CYS A 176 1.61 6.57 3.12
C CYS A 176 2.69 7.45 2.44
N GLU A 177 3.03 8.62 2.99
CA GLU A 177 4.18 9.43 2.55
C GLU A 177 5.21 9.55 3.69
N PHE A 178 6.46 9.11 3.46
CA PHE A 178 7.60 9.37 4.37
C PHE A 178 8.62 10.32 3.74
#